data_AF-A0A935XGJ9-F1
#
_entry.id   AF-A0A935XGJ9-F1
#
_cell.length_a   1.000
_cell.length_b   1.000
_cell.length_c   1.000
_cell.angle_alpha   90.00
_cell.angle_beta   90.00
_cell.angle_gamma   90.00
#
_symmetry.space_group_name_H-M   'P 1'
#
loop_
_entity.id
_entity.type
_entity.pdbx_description
1 polymer ?
#
loop_
_entity_poly.entity_id
_entity_poly.type
_entity_poly.pdbx_seq_one_letter_code
_entity_poly.pdbx_strand_id
1 'polypeptide(L)'
;MLQLTPSDQLTQNELDAAKLVVMDDFNPQMQPRFSWPASFAVSRAYIDQLTRDKGLAADRLADVTRVLNEAERARPAVRRAALTKLVDALEYDAALAENGPKVQALAGVGAEAGRTALAARRPAARQGASRPPVSRVVASTL
;
A
#
# COMPACT_ATOMS: atom_id res chain seq x y z
N MET A 1 16.97 16.26 -13.48
CA MET A 1 16.04 15.90 -12.39
C MET A 1 16.85 15.26 -11.28
N LEU A 2 16.59 15.63 -10.03
CA LEU A 2 17.19 14.99 -8.86
C LEU A 2 16.41 13.71 -8.53
N GLN A 3 17.09 12.58 -8.40
CA GLN A 3 16.50 11.31 -7.96
C GLN A 3 17.34 10.72 -6.84
N LEU A 4 16.65 10.16 -5.84
CA LEU A 4 17.30 9.37 -4.80
C LEU A 4 17.81 8.06 -5.39
N THR A 5 18.97 7.62 -4.92
CA THR A 5 19.53 6.30 -5.22
C THR A 5 19.38 5.38 -4.00
N PRO A 6 19.27 4.06 -4.20
CA PRO A 6 19.21 3.13 -3.08
C PRO A 6 20.41 3.25 -2.13
N SER A 7 20.17 2.99 -0.85
CA SER A 7 21.16 2.99 0.23
C SER A 7 20.76 2.03 1.35
N ASP A 8 21.60 1.88 2.37
CA ASP A 8 21.32 1.04 3.54
C ASP A 8 20.01 1.41 4.27
N GLN A 9 19.63 2.69 4.21
CA GLN A 9 18.43 3.23 4.87
C GLN A 9 17.23 3.32 3.94
N LEU A 10 17.42 3.13 2.62
CA LEU A 10 16.37 3.31 1.63
C LEU A 10 16.56 2.36 0.46
N THR A 11 15.77 1.29 0.38
CA THR A 11 15.90 0.28 -0.67
C THR A 11 15.25 0.71 -1.97
N GLN A 12 15.55 -0.02 -3.06
CA GLN A 12 14.89 0.19 -4.35
C GLN A 12 13.37 -0.03 -4.27
N ASN A 13 12.90 -1.03 -3.51
CA ASN A 13 11.46 -1.28 -3.35
C ASN A 13 10.75 -0.12 -2.65
N GLU A 14 11.42 0.51 -1.68
CA GLU A 14 10.90 1.68 -0.96
C GLU A 14 10.83 2.91 -1.87
N LEU A 15 11.85 3.10 -2.72
CA LEU A 15 11.82 4.14 -3.77
C LEU A 15 10.71 3.89 -4.79
N ASP A 16 10.49 2.64 -5.19
CA ASP A 16 9.46 2.31 -6.15
C ASP A 16 8.05 2.42 -5.55
N ALA A 17 7.88 2.06 -4.28
CA ALA A 17 6.66 2.31 -3.53
C ALA A 17 6.40 3.82 -3.38
N ALA A 18 7.41 4.64 -3.12
CA ALA A 18 7.27 6.10 -3.00
C ALA A 18 6.78 6.74 -4.31
N LYS A 19 7.20 6.23 -5.47
CA LYS A 19 6.78 6.73 -6.79
C LYS A 19 5.31 6.44 -7.12
N LEU A 20 4.64 5.56 -6.38
CA LEU A 20 3.23 5.21 -6.64
C LEU A 20 2.25 6.33 -6.26
N VAL A 21 2.69 7.29 -5.45
CA VAL A 21 1.88 8.43 -5.03
C VAL A 21 2.45 9.67 -5.68
N VAL A 22 1.74 10.21 -6.66
CA VAL A 22 2.07 11.46 -7.35
C VAL A 22 1.01 12.48 -6.99
N MET A 23 1.46 13.72 -6.75
CA MET A 23 0.59 14.84 -6.44
C MET A 23 0.71 15.86 -7.56
N ASP A 24 -0.37 15.99 -8.34
CA ASP A 24 -0.43 16.92 -9.47
C ASP A 24 -0.44 18.38 -9.00
N ASP A 25 -1.17 18.65 -7.90
CA ASP A 25 -1.26 19.96 -7.24
C ASP A 25 -1.04 19.80 -5.73
N PHE A 26 0.01 20.44 -5.19
CA PHE A 26 0.32 20.39 -3.76
C PHE A 26 -0.05 21.69 -3.05
N ASN A 27 -0.98 21.62 -2.11
CA ASN A 27 -1.19 22.66 -1.11
C ASN A 27 -0.94 22.10 0.30
N PRO A 28 0.14 22.55 0.99
CA PRO A 28 0.47 22.10 2.34
C PRO A 28 -0.66 22.23 3.35
N GLN A 29 -1.53 23.24 3.20
CA GLN A 29 -2.65 23.49 4.11
C GLN A 29 -3.73 22.40 4.04
N MET A 30 -3.85 21.71 2.91
CA MET A 30 -4.83 20.63 2.77
C MET A 30 -4.46 19.39 3.59
N GLN A 31 -3.19 19.28 4.01
CA GLN A 31 -2.64 18.15 4.75
C GLN A 31 -3.21 16.80 4.27
N PRO A 32 -3.13 16.51 2.95
CA PRO A 32 -3.80 15.35 2.40
C PRO A 32 -3.26 14.07 3.05
N ARG A 33 -4.18 13.18 3.43
CA ARG A 33 -3.80 11.85 3.93
C ARG A 33 -3.41 10.98 2.74
N PHE A 34 -2.15 10.55 2.70
CA PHE A 34 -1.66 9.66 1.66
C PHE A 34 -2.07 8.21 1.94
N SER A 35 -2.51 7.52 0.90
CA SER A 35 -2.65 6.08 0.90
C SER A 35 -1.84 5.51 -0.25
N TRP A 36 -1.03 4.50 0.05
CA TRP A 36 -0.27 3.79 -0.97
C TRP A 36 -1.15 2.71 -1.59
N PRO A 37 -1.19 2.60 -2.93
CA PRO A 37 -1.95 1.55 -3.58
C PRO A 37 -1.33 0.19 -3.25
N ALA A 38 -2.17 -0.81 -3.01
CA ALA A 38 -1.70 -2.15 -2.74
C ALA A 38 -1.00 -2.72 -3.98
N SER A 39 0.30 -2.95 -3.87
CA SER A 39 1.14 -3.42 -4.95
C SER A 39 2.27 -4.27 -4.40
N PHE A 40 2.87 -5.11 -5.25
CA PHE A 40 4.02 -5.91 -4.86
C PHE A 40 5.24 -5.06 -4.47
N ALA A 41 5.38 -3.85 -5.03
CA ALA A 41 6.42 -2.90 -4.61
C ALA A 41 6.22 -2.47 -3.15
N VAL A 42 4.99 -2.13 -2.76
CA VAL A 42 4.66 -1.77 -1.37
C VAL A 42 4.85 -2.97 -0.43
N SER A 43 4.45 -4.19 -0.84
CA SER A 43 4.71 -5.40 -0.05
C SER A 43 6.21 -5.63 0.19
N ARG A 44 7.04 -5.47 -0.85
CA ARG A 44 8.50 -5.62 -0.74
C ARG A 44 9.13 -4.53 0.11
N ALA A 45 8.65 -3.29 0.02
CA ALA A 45 9.07 -2.22 0.91
C ALA A 45 8.82 -2.57 2.39
N TYR A 46 7.67 -3.17 2.72
CA TYR A 46 7.43 -3.65 4.09
C TYR A 46 8.37 -4.78 4.52
N ILE A 47 8.73 -5.70 3.62
CA ILE A 47 9.72 -6.75 3.90
C ILE A 47 11.10 -6.16 4.17
N ASP A 48 11.53 -5.20 3.36
CA ASP A 48 12.83 -4.53 3.54
C ASP A 48 12.90 -3.82 4.90
N GLN A 49 11.82 -3.15 5.28
CA GLN A 49 11.68 -2.52 6.59
C GLN A 49 11.67 -3.53 7.75
N LEU A 50 10.97 -4.66 7.60
CA LEU A 50 10.96 -5.73 8.61
C LEU A 50 12.34 -6.39 8.75
N THR A 51 13.07 -6.53 7.66
CA THR A 51 14.44 -7.06 7.65
C THR A 51 15.38 -6.16 8.43
N ARG A 52 15.29 -4.84 8.20
CA ARG A 52 16.11 -3.83 8.89
C ARG A 52 15.84 -3.80 10.38
N ASP A 53 14.57 -3.83 10.77
CA ASP A 53 14.15 -3.75 12.17
C ASP A 53 14.19 -5.11 12.90
N LYS A 54 14.53 -6.19 12.20
CA LYS A 54 14.41 -7.58 12.69
C LYS A 54 13.01 -7.91 13.21
N GLY A 55 11.99 -7.25 12.65
CA GLY A 55 10.60 -7.34 13.11
C GLY A 55 9.94 -8.70 12.88
N LEU A 56 10.56 -9.57 12.09
CA LEU A 56 10.16 -10.95 11.83
C LEU A 56 11.41 -11.79 11.55
N ALA A 57 11.37 -13.10 11.85
CA ALA A 57 12.51 -14.00 11.62
C ALA A 57 12.95 -14.00 10.13
N ALA A 58 14.26 -14.01 9.88
CA ALA A 58 14.83 -13.91 8.54
C ALA A 58 14.34 -15.02 7.60
N ASP A 59 14.32 -16.27 8.08
CA ASP A 59 13.81 -17.41 7.30
C ASP A 59 12.34 -17.22 6.90
N ARG A 60 11.56 -16.63 7.82
CA ARG A 60 10.16 -16.33 7.57
C ARG A 60 9.99 -15.22 6.52
N LEU A 61 10.81 -14.17 6.57
CA LEU A 61 10.82 -13.12 5.55
C LEU A 61 11.23 -13.66 4.17
N ALA A 62 12.16 -14.62 4.11
CA ALA A 62 12.54 -15.29 2.88
C ALA A 62 11.37 -16.09 2.27
N ASP A 63 10.62 -16.82 3.10
CA ASP A 63 9.41 -17.54 2.67
C ASP A 63 8.33 -16.61 2.13
N VAL A 64 8.04 -15.52 2.85
CA VAL A 64 7.06 -14.52 2.44
C VAL A 64 7.47 -13.90 1.10
N THR A 65 8.75 -13.57 0.93
CA THR A 65 9.32 -13.04 -0.32
C THR A 65 9.14 -14.02 -1.48
N ARG A 66 9.41 -15.31 -1.25
CA ARG A 66 9.22 -16.36 -2.26
C ARG A 66 7.76 -16.45 -2.70
N VAL A 67 6.82 -16.50 -1.76
CA VAL A 67 5.38 -16.57 -2.06
C VAL A 67 4.90 -15.35 -2.85
N LEU A 68 5.34 -14.14 -2.48
CA LEU A 68 5.00 -12.92 -3.23
C LEU A 68 5.54 -12.95 -4.67
N ASN A 69 6.78 -13.42 -4.85
CA ASN A 69 7.40 -13.57 -6.16
C ASN A 69 6.67 -14.58 -7.06
N GLU A 70 6.17 -15.67 -6.48
CA GLU A 70 5.34 -16.66 -7.19
C GLU A 70 3.96 -16.08 -7.53
N ALA A 71 3.31 -15.42 -6.57
CA ALA A 71 1.99 -14.82 -6.73
C ALA A 71 1.98 -13.73 -7.81
N GLU A 72 3.02 -12.89 -7.89
CA GLU A 72 3.12 -11.84 -8.90
C GLU A 72 3.11 -12.41 -10.33
N ARG A 73 3.75 -13.56 -10.55
CA ARG A 73 3.81 -14.23 -11.87
C ARG A 73 2.62 -15.13 -12.16
N ALA A 74 1.83 -15.45 -11.14
CA ALA A 74 0.70 -16.36 -11.26
C ALA A 74 -0.51 -15.70 -11.96
N ARG A 75 -1.36 -16.57 -12.56
CA ARG A 75 -2.68 -16.16 -13.08
C ARG A 75 -3.56 -15.61 -11.95
N PRO A 76 -4.53 -14.72 -12.23
CA PRO A 76 -5.30 -14.01 -11.20
C PRO A 76 -5.93 -14.91 -10.11
N ALA A 77 -6.55 -16.03 -10.48
CA ALA A 77 -7.16 -16.95 -9.52
C ALA A 77 -6.12 -17.61 -8.60
N VAL A 78 -4.99 -18.06 -9.17
CA VAL A 78 -3.89 -18.70 -8.43
C VAL A 78 -3.20 -17.68 -7.53
N ARG A 79 -2.94 -16.47 -8.04
CA ARG A 79 -2.41 -15.34 -7.28
C ARG A 79 -3.29 -15.05 -6.07
N ARG A 80 -4.59 -14.89 -6.27
CA ARG A 80 -5.54 -14.59 -5.19
C ARG A 80 -5.51 -15.67 -4.11
N ALA A 81 -5.56 -16.94 -4.50
CA ALA A 81 -5.50 -18.05 -3.56
C ALA A 81 -4.17 -18.08 -2.76
N ALA A 82 -3.04 -17.83 -3.42
CA ALA A 82 -1.74 -17.76 -2.77
C ALA A 82 -1.65 -16.59 -1.79
N LEU A 83 -2.12 -15.40 -2.18
CA LEU A 83 -2.12 -14.22 -1.32
C LEU A 83 -3.08 -14.36 -0.13
N THR A 84 -4.26 -14.96 -0.30
CA THR A 84 -5.15 -15.25 0.84
C THR A 84 -4.45 -16.13 1.88
N LYS A 85 -3.84 -17.24 1.46
CA LYS A 85 -3.10 -18.12 2.37
C LYS A 85 -1.93 -17.40 3.06
N LEU A 86 -1.22 -16.55 2.32
CA LEU A 86 -0.12 -15.76 2.87
C LEU A 86 -0.62 -14.77 3.93
N VAL A 87 -1.75 -14.12 3.69
CA VAL A 87 -2.36 -13.16 4.63
C VAL A 87 -2.74 -13.87 5.92
N ASP A 88 -3.43 -15.00 5.86
CA ASP A 88 -3.81 -15.77 7.06
C ASP A 88 -2.56 -16.13 7.90
N ALA A 89 -1.47 -16.50 7.23
CA ALA A 89 -0.23 -16.84 7.91
C ALA A 89 0.47 -15.60 8.51
N LEU A 90 0.47 -14.45 7.81
CA LEU A 90 1.03 -13.20 8.33
C LEU A 90 0.22 -12.64 9.50
N GLU A 91 -1.10 -12.82 9.51
CA GLU A 91 -1.94 -12.42 10.64
C GLU A 91 -1.60 -13.22 11.90
N TYR A 92 -1.29 -14.51 11.75
CA TYR A 92 -0.76 -15.33 12.84
C TYR A 92 0.64 -14.87 13.27
N ASP A 93 1.55 -14.67 12.30
CA ASP A 93 2.92 -14.21 12.58
C ASP A 93 2.92 -12.87 13.32
N ALA A 94 2.01 -11.97 12.98
CA ALA A 94 1.90 -10.64 13.59
C ALA A 94 1.65 -10.68 15.10
N ALA A 95 0.98 -11.72 15.61
CA ALA A 95 0.74 -11.88 17.05
C ALA A 95 2.01 -12.26 17.83
N LEU A 96 3.03 -12.79 17.13
CA LEU A 96 4.27 -13.29 17.71
C LEU A 96 5.50 -12.46 17.31
N ALA A 97 5.34 -11.59 16.32
CA ALA A 97 6.39 -10.76 15.75
C ALA A 97 6.78 -9.61 16.67
N GLU A 98 8.08 -9.29 16.71
CA GLU A 98 8.61 -8.12 17.43
C GLU A 98 8.01 -6.82 16.88
N ASN A 99 7.77 -6.75 15.56
CA ASN A 99 7.05 -5.65 14.94
C ASN A 99 5.71 -6.10 14.34
N GLY A 100 4.83 -6.61 15.20
CA GLY A 100 3.47 -7.05 14.84
C GLY A 100 2.68 -6.04 13.98
N PRO A 101 2.63 -4.74 14.31
CA PRO A 101 1.92 -3.75 13.49
C PRO A 101 2.44 -3.65 12.06
N LYS A 102 3.75 -3.78 11.83
CA LYS A 102 4.33 -3.75 10.49
C LYS A 102 4.05 -5.04 9.72
N VAL A 103 4.01 -6.19 10.39
CA VAL A 103 3.56 -7.46 9.80
C VAL A 103 2.07 -7.40 9.40
N GLN A 104 1.22 -6.79 10.24
CA GLN A 104 -0.19 -6.54 9.89
C GLN A 104 -0.33 -5.62 8.67
N ALA A 105 0.50 -4.58 8.56
CA ALA A 105 0.49 -3.72 7.39
C ALA A 105 0.85 -4.49 6.11
N LEU A 106 1.85 -5.38 6.15
CA LEU A 106 2.19 -6.27 5.03
C LEU A 106 1.02 -7.19 4.66
N ALA A 107 0.34 -7.78 5.65
CA ALA A 107 -0.85 -8.60 5.44
C ALA A 107 -1.97 -7.80 4.76
N GLY A 108 -2.24 -6.57 5.23
CA GLY A 108 -3.24 -5.69 4.66
C GLY A 108 -2.99 -5.37 3.19
N VAL A 109 -1.73 -5.08 2.82
CA VAL A 109 -1.33 -4.84 1.43
C VAL A 109 -1.50 -6.11 0.58
N GLY A 110 -1.09 -7.28 1.09
CA GLY A 110 -1.24 -8.56 0.39
C GLY A 110 -2.71 -8.91 0.13
N ALA A 111 -3.58 -8.66 1.11
CA ALA A 111 -5.01 -8.90 1.01
C ALA A 111 -5.65 -8.04 -0.08
N GLU A 112 -5.31 -6.75 -0.12
CA GLU A 112 -5.83 -5.83 -1.15
C GLU A 112 -5.27 -6.17 -2.53
N ALA A 113 -3.98 -6.48 -2.66
CA ALA A 113 -3.38 -6.89 -3.93
C ALA A 113 -4.05 -8.15 -4.53
N GLY A 114 -4.52 -9.08 -3.67
CA GLY A 114 -5.31 -10.24 -4.08
C GLY A 114 -6.72 -9.90 -4.57
N ARG A 115 -7.31 -8.80 -4.10
CA ARG A 115 -8.65 -8.31 -4.49
C ARG A 115 -8.62 -7.48 -5.77
N THR A 116 -7.62 -6.60 -5.96
CA THR A 116 -7.56 -5.65 -7.07
C THR A 116 -7.46 -6.33 -8.44
N ALA A 117 -7.02 -7.60 -8.51
CA ALA A 117 -7.09 -8.41 -9.73
C ALA A 117 -8.53 -8.59 -10.28
N LEU A 118 -9.56 -8.36 -9.46
CA LEU A 118 -10.98 -8.34 -9.88
C LEU A 118 -11.46 -6.95 -10.37
N ALA A 119 -10.75 -5.88 -10.01
CA ALA A 119 -11.24 -4.50 -10.07
C ALA A 119 -10.70 -3.66 -11.25
N ALA A 120 -9.94 -4.26 -12.19
CA ALA A 120 -9.35 -3.59 -13.35
C ALA A 120 -10.37 -3.02 -14.39
N ARG A 121 -11.61 -2.73 -13.98
CA ARG A 121 -12.69 -2.15 -14.79
C ARG A 121 -13.26 -0.83 -14.27
N ARG A 122 -12.67 -0.18 -13.27
CA ARG A 122 -13.09 1.18 -12.89
C ARG A 122 -11.90 2.12 -12.76
N PRO A 123 -11.84 3.22 -13.53
CA PRO A 123 -10.87 4.27 -13.25
C PRO A 123 -11.16 4.85 -11.87
N ALA A 124 -10.09 5.20 -11.15
CA ALA A 124 -10.17 5.83 -9.84
C ALA A 124 -11.11 7.04 -9.89
N ALA A 125 -12.19 6.98 -9.12
CA ALA A 125 -13.12 8.09 -9.01
C ALA A 125 -12.39 9.28 -8.38
N ARG A 126 -12.36 10.41 -9.10
CA ARG A 126 -11.92 11.70 -8.58
C ARG A 126 -12.66 11.96 -7.27
N GLN A 127 -11.93 12.10 -6.16
CA GLN A 127 -12.50 12.63 -4.92
C GLN A 127 -12.72 14.14 -5.12
N GLY A 128 -13.81 14.49 -5.81
CA GLY A 128 -14.29 15.85 -5.93
C GLY A 128 -14.99 16.25 -4.63
N ALA A 129 -14.45 17.25 -3.96
CA ALA A 129 -15.05 17.85 -2.77
C ALA A 129 -16.48 18.31 -3.07
N SER A 130 -17.46 17.71 -2.37
CA SER A 130 -18.84 18.20 -2.35
C SER A 130 -18.90 19.50 -1.55
N ARG A 131 -18.95 20.66 -2.23
CA ARG A 131 -19.38 21.91 -1.58
C ARG A 131 -20.91 21.90 -1.49
N PRO A 132 -21.52 22.12 -0.31
CA PRO A 132 -22.95 22.40 -0.25
C PRO A 132 -23.25 23.79 -0.86
N PRO A 133 -24.44 24.01 -1.45
CA PRO A 133 -24.80 25.29 -2.04
C PRO A 133 -24.96 26.36 -0.95
N VAL A 134 -24.29 27.50 -1.13
CA VAL A 134 -24.49 28.69 -0.29
C VAL A 134 -25.80 29.34 -0.72
N SER A 135 -26.83 29.29 0.13
CA SER A 135 -28.06 30.04 -0.06
C SER A 135 -27.75 31.53 -0.15
N ARG A 136 -27.99 32.12 -1.32
CA ARG A 136 -27.89 33.56 -1.55
C ARG A 136 -29.11 34.23 -0.91
N VAL A 137 -28.91 34.93 0.20
CA VAL A 137 -29.88 35.88 0.73
C VAL A 137 -30.03 36.99 -0.32
N VAL A 138 -31.19 37.06 -0.96
CA VAL A 138 -31.56 38.19 -1.80
C VAL A 138 -32.30 39.17 -0.89
N ALA A 139 -31.62 40.25 -0.53
CA ALA A 139 -32.30 41.44 -0.04
C ALA A 139 -33.07 42.06 -1.21
N SER A 140 -34.38 42.18 -1.09
CA SER A 140 -35.21 43.00 -1.97
C SER A 140 -36.02 43.96 -1.11
N THR A 141 -35.73 45.23 -1.33
CA THR A 141 -36.43 46.44 -0.92
C THR A 141 -37.95 46.34 -1.12
N LEU A 142 -38.71 46.71 -0.08
CA LEU A 142 -39.68 47.82 -0.06
C LEU A 142 -39.82 48.29 1.40
#